data_AF-A0AAD7XGZ8-F1
#
_entry.id   AF-A0AAD7XGZ8-F1
#
_cell.length_a   1.000
_cell.length_b   1.000
_cell.length_c   1.000
_cell.angle_alpha   90.00
_cell.angle_beta   90.00
_cell.angle_gamma   90.00
#
_symmetry.space_group_name_H-M   'P 1'
#
loop_
_entity.id
_entity.type
_entity.pdbx_description
1 polymer ?
#
loop_
_entity_poly.entity_id
_entity_poly.type
_entity_poly.pdbx_seq_one_letter_code
_entity_poly.pdbx_strand_id
1 'polypeptide(L)'
;MGADDDDHHDEGDQGPPVEPEEPIVHTGVFVFEQDGSRYEGEFVELEGGRRVRQGQGRLVHGPQVYEGRWSGDAMCQGKLRFASGAVYEGSFVRGKFSGDGKYTWPDGSQYVGTWRDNKMHGEGCYTDARAVKWDGHFHNGTYNNGREFVTDVAEGGVPDDDNNSGPAAATDS
;
A
#
# COMPACT_ATOMS: atom_id res chain seq x y z
N MET A 1 74.22 -5.81 -19.31
CA MET A 1 72.92 -6.38 -19.69
C MET A 1 72.16 -6.50 -18.39
N GLY A 2 71.35 -5.47 -18.10
CA GLY A 2 70.68 -5.27 -16.81
C GLY A 2 69.46 -6.16 -16.68
N ALA A 3 69.11 -6.45 -15.43
CA ALA A 3 68.03 -7.35 -15.05
C ALA A 3 66.66 -6.86 -15.56
N ASP A 4 65.86 -7.81 -16.03
CA ASP A 4 64.45 -7.63 -16.31
C ASP A 4 63.68 -7.68 -14.97
N ASP A 5 63.22 -6.52 -14.51
CA ASP A 5 62.26 -6.38 -13.41
C ASP A 5 60.85 -6.73 -13.93
N ASP A 6 60.47 -8.00 -13.78
CA ASP A 6 59.11 -8.50 -14.01
C ASP A 6 58.21 -8.07 -12.83
N ASP A 7 57.67 -6.85 -12.90
CA ASP A 7 56.65 -6.31 -12.00
C ASP A 7 55.35 -7.13 -12.15
N HIS A 8 55.21 -8.17 -11.32
CA HIS A 8 53.95 -8.89 -11.17
C HIS A 8 52.97 -7.97 -10.44
N HIS A 9 52.12 -7.30 -11.20
CA HIS A 9 50.92 -6.65 -10.70
C HIS A 9 50.02 -7.72 -10.07
N ASP A 10 50.05 -7.78 -8.73
CA ASP A 10 49.10 -8.51 -7.91
C ASP A 10 47.74 -7.82 -8.06
N GLU A 11 46.97 -8.23 -9.07
CA GLU A 11 45.57 -7.86 -9.20
C GLU A 11 44.82 -8.56 -8.06
N GLY A 12 44.67 -7.83 -6.96
CA GLY A 12 43.93 -8.27 -5.79
C GLY A 12 42.59 -8.88 -6.20
N ASP A 13 42.42 -10.15 -5.86
CA ASP A 13 41.18 -10.92 -5.92
C ASP A 13 40.14 -10.18 -5.07
N GLN A 14 39.40 -9.26 -5.69
CA GLN A 14 38.17 -8.72 -5.13
C GLN A 14 37.20 -9.89 -5.16
N GLY A 15 37.11 -10.61 -4.03
CA GLY A 15 36.16 -11.70 -3.84
C GLY A 15 34.76 -11.31 -4.29
N PRO A 16 33.90 -12.29 -4.60
CA PRO A 16 32.59 -12.02 -5.20
C PRO A 16 31.84 -10.95 -4.40
N PRO A 17 31.13 -10.03 -5.07
CA PRO A 17 30.37 -8.98 -4.39
C PRO A 17 29.44 -9.66 -3.38
N VAL A 18 29.58 -9.26 -2.12
CA VAL A 18 28.71 -9.74 -1.04
C VAL A 18 27.30 -9.33 -1.42
N GLU A 19 26.46 -10.31 -1.80
CA GLU A 19 25.05 -10.04 -2.08
C GLU A 19 24.42 -9.48 -0.81
N PRO A 20 23.64 -8.37 -0.88
CA PRO A 20 22.99 -7.85 0.32
C PRO A 20 22.08 -8.94 0.88
N GLU A 21 22.29 -9.30 2.15
CA GLU A 21 21.46 -10.30 2.81
C GLU A 21 19.99 -9.87 2.76
N GLU A 22 19.11 -10.74 2.25
CA GLU A 22 17.69 -10.43 2.16
C GLU A 22 17.14 -10.14 3.58
N PRO A 23 16.33 -9.10 3.75
CA PRO A 23 15.77 -8.79 5.06
C PRO A 23 14.92 -9.96 5.57
N ILE A 24 15.14 -10.35 6.82
CA ILE A 24 14.37 -11.42 7.46
C ILE A 24 12.93 -10.95 7.68
N VAL A 25 11.98 -11.71 7.16
CA VAL A 25 10.54 -11.47 7.36
C VAL A 25 10.07 -12.20 8.61
N HIS A 26 9.42 -11.45 9.49
CA HIS A 26 8.77 -11.91 10.71
C HIS A 26 7.25 -11.82 10.57
N THR A 27 6.51 -12.48 11.47
CA THR A 27 5.05 -12.32 11.60
C THR A 27 4.71 -11.96 13.04
N GLY A 28 3.70 -11.12 13.24
CA GLY A 28 3.34 -10.67 14.58
C GLY A 28 2.15 -9.73 14.62
N VAL A 29 1.85 -9.28 15.83
CA VAL A 29 0.76 -8.35 16.13
C VAL A 29 1.35 -7.11 16.80
N PHE A 30 0.94 -5.94 16.34
CA PHE A 30 1.33 -4.66 16.92
C PHE A 30 0.11 -3.87 17.31
N VAL A 31 0.19 -3.21 18.46
CA VAL A 31 -0.73 -2.14 18.84
C VAL A 31 0.06 -0.85 18.88
N PHE A 32 -0.40 0.15 18.15
CA PHE A 32 0.24 1.45 18.08
C PHE A 32 -0.34 2.35 19.15
N GLU A 33 0.47 2.70 20.15
CA GLU A 33 -0.01 3.47 21.32
C GLU A 33 -0.47 4.89 20.97
N GLN A 34 -0.03 5.44 19.84
CA GLN A 34 -0.34 6.81 19.42
C GLN A 34 -1.81 6.99 19.02
N ASP A 35 -2.38 6.00 18.34
CA ASP A 35 -3.73 6.06 17.77
C ASP A 35 -4.60 4.84 18.12
N GLY A 36 -4.05 3.85 18.84
CA GLY A 36 -4.71 2.60 19.19
C GLY A 36 -4.86 1.61 18.02
N SER A 37 -4.25 1.89 16.87
CA SER A 37 -4.33 1.02 15.71
C SER A 37 -3.73 -0.35 16.00
N ARG A 38 -4.29 -1.39 15.41
CA ARG A 38 -3.77 -2.76 15.54
C ARG A 38 -3.39 -3.31 14.17
N TYR A 39 -2.13 -3.68 14.01
CA TYR A 39 -1.63 -4.43 12.86
C TYR A 39 -1.43 -5.90 13.22
N GLU A 40 -1.71 -6.79 12.27
CA GLU A 40 -1.41 -8.21 12.36
C GLU A 40 -0.94 -8.67 10.98
N GLY A 41 0.30 -9.15 10.88
CA GLY A 41 0.85 -9.55 9.59
C GLY A 41 2.37 -9.68 9.56
N GLU A 42 2.89 -9.68 8.34
CA GLU A 42 4.31 -9.78 8.04
C GLU A 42 5.03 -8.43 8.26
N PHE A 43 6.29 -8.48 8.67
CA PHE A 43 7.12 -7.30 8.88
C PHE A 43 8.61 -7.63 8.79
N VAL A 44 9.44 -6.63 8.54
CA VAL A 44 10.90 -6.70 8.63
C VAL A 44 11.34 -5.91 9.85
N GLU A 45 12.25 -6.46 10.64
CA GLU A 45 12.92 -5.72 11.71
C GLU A 45 14.24 -5.14 11.19
N LEU A 46 14.39 -3.83 11.29
CA LEU A 46 15.58 -3.08 10.90
C LEU A 46 16.51 -2.90 12.11
N GLU A 47 17.77 -2.56 11.83
CA GLU A 47 18.72 -2.16 12.86
C GLU A 47 18.13 -1.05 13.76
N GLY A 48 18.32 -1.18 15.07
CA GLY A 48 17.69 -0.31 16.07
C GLY A 48 16.28 -0.76 16.50
N GLY A 49 15.82 -1.94 16.07
CA GLY A 49 14.56 -2.55 16.52
C GLY A 49 13.30 -1.94 15.88
N ARG A 50 13.47 -1.14 14.82
CA ARG A 50 12.34 -0.58 14.07
C ARG A 50 11.71 -1.69 13.25
N ARG A 51 10.41 -1.91 13.43
CA ARG A 51 9.63 -2.86 12.64
C ARG A 51 8.91 -2.14 11.50
N VAL A 52 8.98 -2.69 10.30
CA VAL A 52 8.41 -2.14 9.07
C VAL A 52 7.45 -3.16 8.48
N ARG A 53 6.19 -2.78 8.26
CA ARG A 53 5.18 -3.67 7.67
C ARG A 53 5.58 -4.05 6.25
N GLN A 54 5.51 -5.33 5.95
CA GLN A 54 5.92 -5.93 4.68
C GLN A 54 4.99 -7.10 4.39
N GLY A 55 4.81 -7.52 3.13
CA GLY A 55 4.05 -8.74 2.84
C GLY A 55 2.56 -8.60 3.18
N GLN A 56 1.89 -9.68 3.57
CA GLN A 56 0.47 -9.66 3.91
C GLN A 56 0.22 -9.17 5.33
N GLY A 57 -0.83 -8.36 5.50
CA GLY A 57 -1.24 -7.93 6.82
C GLY A 57 -2.62 -7.27 6.87
N ARG A 58 -3.13 -7.18 8.09
CA ARG A 58 -4.41 -6.57 8.43
C ARG A 58 -4.19 -5.43 9.42
N LEU A 59 -4.64 -4.24 9.06
CA LEU A 59 -4.64 -3.05 9.92
C LEU A 59 -6.06 -2.68 10.31
N VAL A 60 -6.30 -2.47 11.59
CA VAL A 60 -7.51 -1.86 12.14
C VAL A 60 -7.13 -0.47 12.65
N HIS A 61 -7.73 0.58 12.08
CA HIS A 61 -7.52 1.98 12.46
C HIS A 61 -8.88 2.62 12.73
N GLY A 62 -9.26 2.73 14.00
CA GLY A 62 -10.61 3.14 14.39
C GLY A 62 -11.69 2.27 13.70
N PRO A 63 -12.63 2.86 12.94
CA PRO A 63 -13.66 2.12 12.21
C PRO A 63 -13.19 1.55 10.86
N GLN A 64 -11.98 1.88 10.42
CA GLN A 64 -11.44 1.44 9.13
C GLN A 64 -10.67 0.14 9.28
N VAL A 65 -10.76 -0.72 8.27
CA VAL A 65 -10.01 -1.98 8.21
C VAL A 65 -9.37 -2.13 6.85
N TYR A 66 -8.05 -2.26 6.81
CA TYR A 66 -7.30 -2.66 5.62
C TYR A 66 -6.84 -4.11 5.74
N GLU A 67 -7.02 -4.87 4.67
CA GLU A 67 -6.54 -6.25 4.53
C GLU A 67 -5.83 -6.37 3.18
N GLY A 68 -4.53 -6.63 3.19
CA GLY A 68 -3.78 -6.78 1.94
C GLY A 68 -2.28 -6.71 2.10
N ARG A 69 -1.61 -6.44 0.99
CA ARG A 69 -0.16 -6.40 0.91
C ARG A 69 0.39 -5.02 1.31
N TRP A 70 1.50 -5.08 2.03
CA TRP A 70 2.33 -4.01 2.52
C TRP A 70 3.71 -4.07 1.86
N SER A 71 4.31 -2.92 1.60
CA SER A 71 5.64 -2.78 1.06
C SER A 71 6.31 -1.58 1.70
N GLY A 72 7.21 -1.81 2.67
CA GLY A 72 7.92 -0.73 3.35
C GLY A 72 6.96 0.24 4.06
N ASP A 73 6.09 -0.29 4.92
CA ASP A 73 5.00 0.43 5.59
C ASP A 73 3.90 0.99 4.70
N ALA A 74 4.02 0.91 3.36
CA ALA A 74 3.00 1.37 2.44
C ALA A 74 2.00 0.27 2.07
N MET A 75 0.70 0.57 2.10
CA MET A 75 -0.31 -0.25 1.44
C MET A 75 -0.03 -0.31 -0.06
N CYS A 76 -0.11 -1.51 -0.66
CA CYS A 76 0.13 -1.65 -2.09
C CYS A 76 -1.06 -2.26 -2.85
N GLN A 77 -1.68 -3.30 -2.33
CA GLN A 77 -2.80 -4.00 -2.98
C GLN A 77 -3.64 -4.69 -1.92
N GLY A 78 -4.92 -4.38 -1.85
CA GLY A 78 -5.76 -4.93 -0.81
C GLY A 78 -7.17 -4.40 -0.82
N LYS A 79 -7.84 -4.65 0.30
CA LYS A 79 -9.21 -4.30 0.58
C LYS A 79 -9.27 -3.33 1.75
N LEU A 80 -9.75 -2.12 1.51
CA LEU A 80 -10.01 -1.11 2.53
C LEU A 80 -11.51 -0.99 2.75
N ARG A 81 -11.95 -1.15 3.99
CA ARG A 81 -13.32 -0.92 4.46
C ARG A 81 -13.36 0.40 5.22
N PHE A 82 -14.28 1.27 4.83
CA PHE A 82 -14.50 2.57 5.43
C PHE A 82 -15.52 2.52 6.57
N ALA A 83 -15.50 3.56 7.41
CA ALA A 83 -16.50 3.77 8.45
C ALA A 83 -17.93 3.86 7.88
N SER A 84 -18.08 4.41 6.66
CA SER A 84 -19.35 4.50 5.94
C SER A 84 -19.93 3.13 5.56
N GLY A 85 -19.12 2.06 5.63
CA GLY A 85 -19.44 0.75 5.07
C GLY A 85 -19.03 0.60 3.60
N ALA A 86 -18.52 1.65 2.97
CA ALA A 86 -17.94 1.56 1.63
C ALA A 86 -16.69 0.68 1.63
N VAL A 87 -16.38 0.10 0.48
CA VAL A 87 -15.29 -0.85 0.31
C VAL A 87 -14.53 -0.55 -0.96
N TYR A 88 -13.22 -0.39 -0.86
CA TYR A 88 -12.33 -0.36 -2.01
C TYR A 88 -11.48 -1.63 -2.04
N GLU A 89 -11.35 -2.23 -3.22
CA GLU A 89 -10.51 -3.41 -3.50
C GLU A 89 -9.65 -3.08 -4.71
N GLY A 90 -8.35 -2.90 -4.54
CA GLY A 90 -7.47 -2.48 -5.62
C GLY A 90 -6.07 -2.12 -5.16
N SER A 91 -5.37 -1.39 -6.02
CA SER A 91 -4.00 -0.95 -5.73
C SER A 91 -3.96 0.41 -5.04
N PHE A 92 -2.88 0.63 -4.30
CA PHE A 92 -2.62 1.82 -3.51
C PHE A 92 -1.23 2.37 -3.82
N VAL A 93 -1.12 3.70 -3.85
CA VAL A 93 0.15 4.42 -3.95
C VAL A 93 0.08 5.61 -3.01
N ARG A 94 0.98 5.65 -2.00
CA ARG A 94 1.04 6.72 -0.98
C ARG A 94 -0.31 7.00 -0.32
N GLY A 95 -0.98 5.94 0.11
CA GLY A 95 -2.27 6.00 0.80
C GLY A 95 -3.41 6.37 -0.13
N LYS A 96 -3.25 6.30 -1.46
CA LYS A 96 -4.30 6.66 -2.40
C LYS A 96 -4.64 5.53 -3.33
N PHE A 97 -5.92 5.42 -3.67
CA PHE A 97 -6.38 4.52 -4.72
C PHE A 97 -5.70 4.85 -6.04
N SER A 98 -5.12 3.83 -6.66
CA SER A 98 -4.35 3.95 -7.88
C SER A 98 -4.44 2.66 -8.68
N GLY A 99 -4.27 2.74 -10.00
CA GLY A 99 -4.32 1.57 -10.88
C GLY A 99 -5.72 0.96 -10.94
N ASP A 100 -5.83 -0.34 -11.18
CA ASP A 100 -7.12 -1.01 -11.24
C ASP A 100 -7.72 -1.23 -9.85
N GLY A 101 -9.02 -0.96 -9.73
CA GLY A 101 -9.72 -1.13 -8.48
C GLY A 101 -11.23 -1.15 -8.61
N LYS A 102 -11.87 -1.72 -7.60
CA LYS A 102 -13.31 -1.75 -7.41
C LYS A 102 -13.67 -0.96 -6.16
N TYR A 103 -14.56 0.02 -6.30
CA TYR A 103 -15.18 0.68 -5.16
C TYR A 103 -16.65 0.28 -5.08
N THR A 104 -17.12 -0.08 -3.90
CA THR A 104 -18.51 -0.46 -3.62
C THR A 104 -19.04 0.47 -2.55
N TRP A 105 -20.09 1.22 -2.87
CA TRP A 105 -20.78 2.08 -1.93
C TRP A 105 -21.76 1.27 -1.06
N PRO A 106 -22.18 1.80 0.11
CA PRO A 106 -23.11 1.11 1.01
C PRO A 106 -24.49 0.82 0.39
N ASP A 107 -24.89 1.63 -0.60
CA ASP A 107 -26.15 1.44 -1.34
C ASP A 107 -26.09 0.28 -2.35
N GLY A 108 -24.94 -0.36 -2.50
CA GLY A 108 -24.69 -1.43 -3.47
C GLY A 108 -24.28 -0.96 -4.86
N SER A 109 -24.23 0.36 -5.10
CA SER A 109 -23.57 0.87 -6.29
C SER A 109 -22.09 0.54 -6.26
N GLN A 110 -21.47 0.43 -7.44
CA GLN A 110 -20.06 0.08 -7.56
C GLN A 110 -19.42 0.72 -8.79
N TYR A 111 -18.12 0.96 -8.71
CA TYR A 111 -17.28 1.35 -9.83
C TYR A 111 -16.17 0.31 -9.96
N VAL A 112 -15.94 -0.17 -11.18
CA VAL A 112 -14.82 -1.04 -11.52
C VAL A 112 -14.06 -0.37 -12.66
N GLY A 113 -12.80 -0.04 -12.46
CA GLY A 113 -12.01 0.65 -13.47
C GLY A 113 -10.68 1.17 -12.91
N THR A 114 -10.09 2.12 -13.63
CA THR A 114 -8.82 2.71 -13.22
C THR A 114 -9.03 3.83 -12.19
N TRP A 115 -8.02 4.01 -11.34
CA TRP A 115 -7.98 4.96 -10.25
C TRP A 115 -6.70 5.77 -10.32
N ARG A 116 -6.79 7.04 -9.93
CA ARG A 116 -5.66 7.92 -9.76
C ARG A 116 -5.94 8.91 -8.64
N ASP A 117 -5.08 8.93 -7.63
CA ASP A 117 -5.18 9.84 -6.49
C ASP A 117 -6.59 9.87 -5.88
N ASN A 118 -7.16 8.70 -5.56
CA ASN A 118 -8.51 8.54 -4.98
C ASN A 118 -9.68 8.84 -5.91
N LYS A 119 -9.42 9.15 -7.18
CA LYS A 119 -10.46 9.50 -8.17
C LYS A 119 -10.57 8.43 -9.26
N MET A 120 -11.81 8.16 -9.66
CA MET A 120 -12.10 7.36 -10.85
C MET A 120 -11.47 8.03 -12.08
N HIS A 121 -10.69 7.27 -12.84
CA HIS A 121 -9.94 7.77 -13.97
C HIS A 121 -9.77 6.70 -15.05
N GLY A 122 -9.63 7.09 -16.32
CA GLY A 122 -9.45 6.12 -17.40
C GLY A 122 -10.71 5.32 -17.68
N GLU A 123 -10.54 4.10 -18.17
CA GLU A 123 -11.65 3.21 -18.50
C GLU A 123 -12.27 2.61 -17.23
N GLY A 124 -13.61 2.59 -17.19
CA GLY A 124 -14.33 1.95 -16.10
C GLY A 124 -15.82 1.74 -16.38
N CYS A 125 -16.46 1.05 -15.44
CA CYS A 125 -17.88 0.78 -15.41
C CYS A 125 -18.42 1.17 -14.04
N TYR A 126 -19.25 2.21 -14.00
CA TYR A 126 -20.08 2.48 -12.83
C TYR A 126 -21.39 1.71 -12.96
N THR A 127 -21.84 1.08 -11.88
CA THR A 127 -23.13 0.39 -11.76
C THR A 127 -23.86 0.98 -10.57
N ASP A 128 -25.07 1.50 -10.74
CA ASP A 128 -25.86 2.01 -9.60
C ASP A 128 -26.53 0.88 -8.81
N ALA A 129 -27.18 1.23 -7.69
CA ALA A 129 -27.94 0.29 -6.87
C ALA A 129 -29.10 -0.41 -7.61
N ARG A 130 -29.51 0.09 -8.79
CA ARG A 130 -30.53 -0.50 -9.66
C ARG A 130 -29.94 -1.34 -10.80
N ALA A 131 -28.64 -1.62 -10.75
CA ALA A 131 -27.88 -2.35 -11.76
C ALA A 131 -27.84 -1.66 -13.15
N VAL A 132 -28.13 -0.36 -13.22
CA VAL A 132 -27.89 0.43 -14.43
C VAL A 132 -26.39 0.65 -14.57
N LYS A 133 -25.85 0.49 -15.78
CA LYS A 133 -24.41 0.56 -16.06
C LYS A 133 -24.04 1.77 -16.90
N TRP A 134 -22.88 2.34 -16.60
CA TRP A 134 -22.24 3.42 -17.33
C TRP A 134 -20.79 3.04 -17.59
N ASP A 135 -20.55 2.47 -18.76
CA ASP A 135 -19.24 2.07 -19.25
C ASP A 135 -18.60 3.22 -20.04
N GLY A 136 -17.31 3.45 -19.84
CA GLY A 136 -16.51 4.37 -20.65
C GLY A 136 -15.44 5.09 -19.86
N HIS A 137 -15.04 6.25 -20.37
CA HIS A 137 -13.92 6.99 -19.83
C HIS A 137 -14.33 7.96 -18.71
N PHE A 138 -13.60 7.93 -17.60
CA PHE A 138 -13.75 8.79 -16.43
C PHE A 138 -12.53 9.71 -16.30
N HIS A 139 -12.76 10.96 -15.92
CA HIS A 139 -11.70 11.92 -15.66
C HIS A 139 -11.90 12.57 -14.29
N ASN A 140 -11.10 12.16 -13.30
CA ASN A 140 -11.10 12.72 -11.95
C ASN A 140 -12.49 12.66 -11.30
N GLY A 141 -13.21 11.55 -11.46
CA GLY A 141 -14.57 11.37 -10.96
C GLY A 141 -15.67 11.86 -11.91
N THR A 142 -15.34 12.55 -13.01
CA THR A 142 -16.34 12.99 -14.00
C THR A 142 -16.44 12.00 -15.15
N TYR A 143 -17.65 11.54 -15.47
CA TYR A 143 -17.94 10.73 -16.66
C TYR A 143 -18.29 11.62 -17.86
N ASN A 144 -18.09 11.10 -19.07
CA ASN A 144 -18.19 11.84 -20.35
C ASN A 144 -19.46 12.68 -20.56
N ASN A 145 -20.57 12.41 -19.86
CA ASN A 145 -21.79 13.21 -19.91
C ASN A 145 -21.86 14.35 -18.88
N GLY A 146 -20.75 14.66 -18.21
CA GLY A 146 -20.66 15.68 -17.16
C GLY A 146 -21.12 15.22 -15.77
N ARG A 147 -21.48 13.94 -15.59
CA ARG A 147 -21.86 13.40 -14.29
C ARG A 147 -20.63 13.20 -13.40
N GLU A 148 -20.68 13.76 -12.20
CA GLU A 148 -19.64 13.58 -11.18
C GLU A 148 -19.98 12.41 -10.24
N PHE A 149 -18.96 11.66 -9.88
CA PHE A 149 -18.99 10.55 -8.95
C PHE A 149 -17.95 10.80 -7.85
N VAL A 150 -18.40 10.73 -6.60
CA VAL A 150 -17.59 11.06 -5.42
C VAL A 150 -17.45 9.83 -4.53
N THR A 151 -16.27 9.64 -3.96
CA THR A 151 -15.95 8.58 -3.00
C THR A 151 -15.81 9.16 -1.59
N ASP A 152 -15.90 8.31 -0.57
CA ASP A 152 -15.78 8.70 0.85
C ASP A 152 -14.36 9.18 1.26
N VAL A 153 -13.44 9.33 0.30
CA VAL A 153 -12.04 9.67 0.59
C VAL A 153 -11.89 11.12 1.11
N ALA A 154 -12.95 11.92 1.05
CA ALA A 154 -12.98 13.28 1.60
C ALA A 154 -13.10 13.35 3.14
N GLU A 155 -13.60 12.30 3.82
CA GLU A 155 -14.14 12.43 5.19
C GLU A 155 -13.37 11.68 6.28
N GLY A 156 -12.29 10.95 5.98
CA GLY A 156 -11.60 10.19 7.03
C GLY A 156 -10.19 9.70 6.73
N GLY A 157 -9.56 10.17 5.65
CA GLY A 157 -8.25 9.68 5.22
C GLY A 157 -8.26 8.18 4.86
N VAL A 158 -7.29 7.77 4.05
CA VAL A 158 -6.87 6.37 4.02
C VAL A 158 -5.86 6.25 5.18
N PRO A 159 -5.94 5.20 6.02
CA PRO A 159 -5.10 5.12 7.22
C PRO A 159 -3.63 5.32 6.83
N ASP A 160 -2.96 6.25 7.53
CA ASP A 160 -1.71 6.84 7.06
C ASP A 160 -0.64 5.79 6.70
N ASP A 161 -0.06 5.94 5.51
CA ASP A 161 1.16 5.24 5.09
C ASP A 161 2.42 5.88 5.72
N ASP A 162 2.36 7.16 6.11
CA ASP A 162 3.57 7.96 6.41
C ASP A 162 3.76 8.33 7.90
N ASN A 163 2.71 8.34 8.73
CA ASN A 163 2.78 9.03 10.04
C ASN A 163 3.07 8.15 11.27
N ASN A 164 3.34 6.85 11.11
CA ASN A 164 3.58 5.93 12.23
C ASN A 164 4.95 5.22 12.18
N SER A 165 5.90 5.81 11.47
CA SER A 165 7.29 5.32 11.40
C SER A 165 8.15 5.65 12.62
N GLY A 166 7.59 6.34 13.63
CA GLY A 166 8.23 6.46 14.94
C GLY A 166 8.31 5.10 15.64
N PRO A 167 9.22 4.91 16.62
CA PRO A 167 9.39 3.62 17.27
C PRO A 167 8.08 3.24 17.94
N ALA A 168 7.32 2.34 17.31
CA ALA A 168 6.19 1.71 17.96
C ALA A 168 6.78 1.01 19.18
N ALA A 169 6.40 1.44 20.38
CA ALA A 169 6.38 0.55 21.53
C ALA A 169 5.29 -0.50 21.26
N ALA A 170 5.53 -1.34 20.24
CA ALA A 170 4.70 -2.49 19.95
C ALA A 170 5.04 -3.50 21.04
N THR A 171 4.27 -3.44 22.12
CA THR A 171 4.36 -4.46 23.16
C THR A 171 3.78 -5.75 22.58
N ASP A 172 4.58 -6.81 22.61
CA ASP A 172 4.12 -8.17 22.37
C ASP A 172 3.27 -8.59 23.59
N SER A 173 2.08 -9.15 23.37
CA SER A 173 1.17 -9.61 24.43
C SER A 173 1.22 -11.12 24.60
#